data_AF-A0A350LRL2-F1
#
_entry.id   AF-A0A350LRL2-F1
#
_cell.length_a   1.000
_cell.length_b   1.000
_cell.length_c   1.000
_cell.angle_alpha   90.00
_cell.angle_beta   90.00
_cell.angle_gamma   90.00
#
_symmetry.space_group_name_H-M   'P 1'
#
loop_
_entity.id
_entity.type
_entity.pdbx_description
1 polymer ?
#
loop_
_entity_poly.entity_id
_entity_poly.type
_entity_poly.pdbx_seq_one_letter_code
_entity_poly.pdbx_strand_id
1 'polypeptide(L)'
;MRRDRGTALLNALVMVAAIAALAVGLMIQAGHSRDRMAHVVGSQQAALHLDAGLLLVDPVLRADWLRAPDLDHLEEPWARAPHDADIDRGRLVARLSDLQGRFNINSLANASDTAAARA
;
A
#
# COMPACT_ATOMS: atom_id res chain seq x y z
N MET A 1 7.66 -23.38 -65.03
CA MET A 1 7.43 -22.16 -64.21
C MET A 1 6.23 -22.21 -63.24
N ARG A 2 5.46 -23.31 -63.11
CA ARG A 2 4.35 -23.42 -62.12
C ARG A 2 4.77 -23.95 -60.74
N ARG A 3 5.95 -24.55 -60.63
CA ARG A 3 6.44 -25.23 -59.42
C ARG A 3 6.96 -24.25 -58.34
N ASP A 4 7.61 -23.16 -58.76
CA ASP A 4 8.15 -22.13 -57.85
C ASP A 4 7.08 -21.25 -57.20
N ARG A 5 5.88 -21.16 -57.79
CA ARG A 5 4.77 -20.39 -57.20
C ARG A 5 4.19 -21.04 -55.94
N GLY A 6 4.19 -22.38 -55.87
CA GLY A 6 3.67 -23.11 -54.71
C GLY A 6 4.58 -22.99 -53.49
N THR A 7 5.90 -23.06 -53.69
CA THR A 7 6.90 -22.93 -52.63
C THR A 7 7.02 -21.50 -52.13
N ALA A 8 6.92 -20.50 -53.00
CA ALA A 8 6.89 -19.09 -52.61
C ALA A 8 5.70 -18.76 -51.70
N LEU A 9 4.50 -19.27 -52.03
CA LEU A 9 3.31 -19.06 -51.21
C LEU A 9 3.42 -19.74 -49.84
N LEU A 10 3.94 -20.98 -49.80
CA LEU A 10 4.15 -21.70 -48.55
C LEU A 10 5.11 -20.95 -47.62
N ASN A 11 6.26 -20.49 -48.14
CA ASN A 11 7.21 -19.70 -47.36
C ASN A 11 6.59 -18.40 -46.85
N ALA A 12 5.80 -17.71 -47.67
CA ALA A 12 5.09 -16.50 -47.26
C ALA A 12 4.11 -16.80 -46.11
N LEU A 13 3.34 -17.89 -46.19
CA LEU A 13 2.39 -18.27 -45.15
C LEU A 13 3.10 -18.64 -43.84
N VAL A 14 4.21 -19.37 -43.91
CA VAL A 14 5.05 -19.70 -42.74
C VAL A 14 5.60 -18.43 -42.10
N MET A 15 6.07 -17.48 -42.90
CA MET A 15 6.58 -16.21 -42.39
C MET A 15 5.47 -15.40 -41.69
N VAL A 16 4.29 -15.31 -42.31
CA VAL A 16 3.13 -14.63 -41.72
C VAL A 16 2.72 -15.30 -40.41
N ALA A 17 2.66 -16.64 -40.38
CA ALA A 17 2.35 -17.39 -39.16
C ALA A 17 3.38 -17.13 -38.05
N ALA A 18 4.67 -17.09 -38.38
CA ALA A 18 5.73 -16.79 -37.42
C ALA A 18 5.63 -15.36 -36.88
N ILE A 19 5.39 -14.37 -37.76
CA ILE A 19 5.20 -12.97 -37.36
C ILE A 19 3.96 -12.82 -36.46
N ALA A 20 2.85 -13.46 -36.81
CA ALA A 20 1.63 -13.44 -36.01
C ALA A 20 1.86 -14.05 -34.62
N ALA A 21 2.54 -15.20 -34.54
CA ALA A 21 2.90 -15.83 -33.27
C ALA A 21 3.77 -14.92 -32.39
N LEU A 22 4.78 -14.26 -32.99
CA LEU A 22 5.62 -13.29 -32.29
C LEU A 22 4.81 -12.08 -31.79
N ALA A 23 3.91 -11.54 -32.63
CA ALA A 23 3.05 -10.43 -32.25
C ALA A 23 2.15 -10.77 -31.06
N VAL A 24 1.54 -11.96 -31.07
CA VAL A 24 0.72 -12.45 -29.95
C VAL A 24 1.57 -12.61 -28.68
N GLY A 25 2.76 -13.20 -28.78
CA GLY A 25 3.67 -13.34 -27.63
C GLY A 25 4.05 -11.99 -27.02
N LEU A 26 4.34 -10.98 -27.85
CA LEU A 26 4.62 -9.62 -27.39
C LEU A 26 3.41 -8.95 -26.75
N MET A 27 2.21 -9.16 -27.29
CA MET A 27 0.97 -8.62 -26.70
C MET A 27 0.69 -9.21 -25.31
N ILE A 28 0.88 -10.52 -25.14
CA ILE A 28 0.72 -11.18 -23.84
C ILE A 28 1.72 -10.60 -22.82
N GLN A 29 2.99 -10.48 -23.21
CA GLN A 29 4.02 -9.92 -22.34
C GLN A 29 3.75 -8.47 -21.97
N ALA A 30 3.29 -7.65 -22.92
CA ALA A 30 2.88 -6.28 -22.68
C ALA A 30 1.68 -6.20 -21.73
N GLY A 31 0.71 -7.11 -21.87
CA GLY A 31 -0.42 -7.27 -20.95
C GLY A 31 0.04 -7.51 -19.52
N HIS A 32 0.88 -8.54 -19.31
CA HIS A 32 1.43 -8.83 -17.98
C HIS A 32 2.22 -7.66 -17.38
N SER A 33 2.96 -6.90 -18.21
CA SER A 33 3.69 -5.73 -17.73
C SER A 33 2.76 -4.60 -17.29
N ARG A 34 1.63 -4.41 -17.96
CA ARG A 34 0.62 -3.40 -17.58
C ARG A 34 -0.03 -3.76 -16.24
N ASP A 35 -0.42 -5.02 -16.07
CA ASP A 35 -1.05 -5.49 -14.83
C ASP A 35 -0.11 -5.33 -13.63
N ARG A 36 1.15 -5.74 -13.78
CA ARG A 36 2.17 -5.53 -12.74
C ARG A 36 2.33 -4.05 -12.40
N MET A 37 2.40 -3.18 -13.42
CA MET A 37 2.56 -1.75 -13.19
C MET A 37 1.35 -1.14 -12.48
N ALA A 38 0.13 -1.59 -12.79
CA ALA A 38 -1.08 -1.17 -12.08
C ALA A 38 -1.04 -1.57 -10.60
N HIS A 39 -0.56 -2.78 -10.28
CA HIS A 39 -0.39 -3.20 -8.88
C HIS A 39 0.68 -2.38 -8.14
N VAL A 40 1.81 -2.09 -8.77
CA VAL A 40 2.88 -1.28 -8.17
C VAL A 40 2.40 0.15 -7.89
N VAL A 41 1.70 0.77 -8.85
CA VAL A 41 1.13 2.11 -8.64
C VAL A 41 0.10 2.10 -7.52
N GLY A 42 -0.79 1.10 -7.51
CA GLY A 42 -1.80 0.96 -6.45
C GLY A 42 -1.18 0.81 -5.05
N SER A 43 -0.12 0.01 -4.92
CA SER A 43 0.56 -0.18 -3.63
C SER A 43 1.31 1.08 -3.17
N GLN A 44 1.96 1.80 -4.08
CA GLN A 44 2.61 3.08 -3.77
C GLN A 44 1.60 4.14 -3.34
N GLN A 45 0.45 4.23 -4.02
CA GLN A 45 -0.63 5.13 -3.61
C GLN A 45 -1.17 4.77 -2.23
N ALA A 46 -1.38 3.47 -1.94
CA ALA A 46 -1.81 3.04 -0.62
C ALA A 46 -0.81 3.43 0.48
N ALA A 47 0.49 3.30 0.24
CA ALA A 47 1.53 3.73 1.18
C ALA A 47 1.45 5.25 1.46
N LEU A 48 1.35 6.07 0.40
CA LEU A 48 1.20 7.53 0.55
C LEU A 48 -0.09 7.91 1.30
N HIS A 49 -1.18 7.18 1.09
CA HIS A 49 -2.42 7.38 1.84
C HIS A 49 -2.29 6.98 3.32
N LEU A 50 -1.51 5.94 3.64
CA LEU A 50 -1.22 5.58 5.03
C LEU A 50 -0.38 6.66 5.73
N ASP A 51 0.61 7.24 5.04
CA ASP A 51 1.38 8.38 5.57
C ASP A 51 0.46 9.59 5.85
N ALA A 52 -0.50 9.85 4.95
CA ALA A 52 -1.53 10.87 5.17
C ALA A 52 -2.48 10.55 6.34
N GLY A 53 -2.59 9.28 6.74
CA GLY A 53 -3.38 8.87 7.91
C GLY A 53 -2.88 9.44 9.23
N LEU A 54 -1.59 9.76 9.32
CA LEU A 54 -1.07 10.48 10.47
C LEU A 54 -1.67 11.90 10.57
N LEU A 55 -1.90 12.56 9.43
CA LEU A 55 -2.52 13.88 9.38
C LEU A 55 -4.00 13.86 9.77
N LEU A 56 -4.67 12.72 9.63
CA LEU A 56 -6.06 12.54 10.08
C LEU A 56 -6.14 12.57 11.62
N VAL A 57 -5.15 11.98 12.28
CA VAL A 57 -5.14 11.76 13.72
C VAL A 57 -4.46 12.90 14.48
N ASP A 58 -3.47 13.56 13.88
CA ASP A 58 -2.69 14.62 14.50
C ASP A 58 -3.53 15.76 15.11
N PRO A 59 -4.59 16.29 14.47
CA PRO A 59 -5.45 17.31 15.08
C PRO A 59 -6.19 16.81 16.32
N VAL A 60 -6.57 15.53 16.35
CA VAL A 60 -7.29 14.93 17.49
C VAL A 60 -6.36 14.85 18.69
N LEU A 61 -5.13 14.34 18.49
CA LEU A 61 -4.12 14.24 19.54
C LEU A 61 -3.65 15.62 20.01
N ARG A 62 -3.46 16.59 19.11
CA ARG A 62 -3.09 17.96 19.50
C ARG A 62 -4.17 18.64 20.31
N ALA A 63 -5.43 18.51 19.91
CA ALA A 63 -6.55 19.09 20.64
C ALA A 63 -6.63 18.52 22.06
N ASP A 64 -6.33 17.23 22.21
CA ASP A 64 -6.30 16.57 23.50
C ASP A 64 -5.12 17.04 24.37
N TRP A 65 -3.90 17.07 23.81
CA TRP A 65 -2.71 17.61 24.47
C TRP A 65 -2.90 19.05 24.96
N LEU A 66 -3.54 19.91 24.16
CA LEU A 66 -3.83 21.29 24.55
C LEU A 66 -4.87 21.39 25.68
N ARG A 67 -5.72 20.39 25.84
CA ARG A 67 -6.77 20.34 26.86
C ARG A 67 -6.27 19.76 28.18
N ALA A 68 -5.54 18.65 28.14
CA ALA A 68 -5.08 17.92 29.32
C ALA A 68 -3.79 17.13 28.99
N PRO A 69 -2.61 17.77 29.04
CA PRO A 69 -1.35 17.11 28.62
C PRO A 69 -0.86 16.02 29.58
N ASP A 70 -1.39 15.97 30.82
CA ASP A 70 -0.90 15.10 31.89
C ASP A 70 -1.83 13.91 32.19
N LEU A 71 -2.93 13.76 31.45
CA LEU A 71 -3.93 12.73 31.71
C LEU A 71 -4.47 12.16 30.39
N ASP A 72 -4.11 10.91 30.10
CA ASP A 72 -4.69 10.15 29.00
C ASP A 72 -5.67 9.08 29.53
N HIS A 73 -6.85 8.97 28.93
CA HIS A 73 -7.82 7.92 29.27
C HIS A 73 -8.73 7.51 28.10
N LEU A 74 -9.33 6.32 28.18
CA LEU A 74 -10.13 5.74 27.09
C LEU A 74 -11.45 6.45 26.79
N GLU A 75 -11.86 7.42 27.62
CA GLU A 75 -13.06 8.21 27.35
C GLU A 75 -12.75 9.45 26.49
N GLU A 76 -11.51 9.66 26.08
CA GLU A 76 -11.11 10.83 25.31
C GLU A 76 -11.39 10.69 23.81
N PRO A 77 -11.49 11.80 23.06
CA PRO A 77 -11.82 11.76 21.64
C PRO A 77 -10.87 10.89 20.80
N TRP A 78 -9.58 10.84 21.15
CA TRP A 78 -8.59 10.03 20.44
C TRP A 78 -8.89 8.52 20.56
N ALA A 79 -9.41 8.06 21.70
CA ALA A 79 -9.69 6.66 21.99
C ALA A 79 -11.05 6.18 21.41
N ARG A 80 -11.94 7.11 21.07
CA ARG A 80 -13.25 6.79 20.50
C ARG A 80 -13.13 6.61 18.98
N ALA A 81 -13.28 5.36 18.52
CA ALA A 81 -13.24 5.00 17.10
C ALA A 81 -14.63 5.10 16.42
N PRO A 82 -14.69 5.17 15.07
CA PRO A 82 -13.58 5.28 14.12
C PRO A 82 -13.22 6.72 13.76
N HIS A 83 -11.93 6.97 13.54
CA HIS A 83 -11.46 8.16 12.81
C HIS A 83 -11.32 7.75 11.35
N ASP A 84 -12.12 8.32 10.46
CA ASP A 84 -12.09 7.96 9.05
C ASP A 84 -12.12 9.17 8.11
N ALA A 85 -11.62 8.95 6.90
CA ALA A 85 -11.65 9.92 5.82
C ALA A 85 -11.80 9.21 4.48
N ASP A 86 -12.60 9.79 3.58
CA ASP A 86 -12.67 9.33 2.20
C ASP A 86 -11.44 9.82 1.42
N ILE A 87 -10.87 8.95 0.60
CA ILE A 87 -9.75 9.23 -0.31
C ILE A 87 -10.17 8.86 -1.74
N ASP A 88 -9.43 9.34 -2.74
CA ASP A 88 -9.77 9.20 -4.18
C ASP A 88 -10.31 7.82 -4.60
N ARG A 89 -9.77 6.74 -4.04
CA ARG A 89 -10.13 5.36 -4.41
C ARG A 89 -10.46 4.46 -3.23
N GLY A 90 -10.86 5.02 -2.09
CA GLY A 90 -11.16 4.20 -0.91
C GLY A 90 -11.49 5.00 0.34
N ARG A 91 -11.37 4.33 1.48
CA ARG A 91 -11.55 4.91 2.80
C ARG A 91 -10.33 4.61 3.66
N LEU A 92 -9.85 5.64 4.35
CA LEU A 92 -8.83 5.50 5.37
C LEU A 92 -9.49 5.42 6.74
N VAL A 93 -9.12 4.43 7.56
CA VAL A 93 -9.66 4.25 8.91
C VAL A 93 -8.49 4.12 9.87
N ALA A 94 -8.45 4.99 10.88
CA ALA A 94 -7.46 4.97 11.93
C ALA A 94 -8.07 4.53 13.27
N ARG A 95 -7.29 3.76 14.01
CA ARG A 95 -7.59 3.37 15.40
C ARG A 95 -6.33 3.62 16.22
N LEU A 96 -6.50 4.36 17.30
CA LEU A 96 -5.43 4.64 18.24
C LEU A 96 -5.50 3.65 19.39
N SER A 97 -4.35 3.38 20.00
CA SER A 97 -4.25 2.57 21.20
C SER A 97 -3.10 3.10 22.02
N ASP A 98 -3.35 3.33 23.31
CA ASP A 98 -2.31 3.67 24.25
C ASP A 98 -1.44 2.44 24.53
N LEU A 99 -0.13 2.59 24.30
CA LEU A 99 0.87 1.56 24.56
C LEU A 99 1.49 1.68 25.96
N GLN A 100 1.37 2.85 26.61
CA GLN A 100 1.81 3.11 27.99
C GLN A 100 0.85 2.50 29.04
N GLY A 101 -0.33 2.04 28.61
CA GLY A 101 -1.19 1.18 29.42
C GLY A 101 -0.74 -0.28 29.50
N ARG A 102 0.41 -0.66 28.90
CA ARG A 102 0.89 -2.05 28.82
C ARG A 102 2.26 -2.19 29.46
N PHE A 103 2.55 -3.37 30.02
CA PHE A 103 3.88 -3.63 30.58
C PHE A 103 4.98 -3.49 29.52
N ASN A 104 5.88 -2.51 29.72
CA ASN A 104 7.00 -2.27 28.82
C ASN A 104 8.15 -3.28 29.07
N ILE A 105 8.30 -4.22 28.15
CA ILE A 105 9.35 -5.26 28.23
C ILE A 105 10.78 -4.72 28.18
N ASN A 106 11.00 -3.48 27.69
CA ASN A 106 12.33 -2.88 27.68
C ASN A 106 12.85 -2.58 29.10
N SER A 107 11.94 -2.46 30.08
CA SER A 107 12.31 -2.33 31.50
C SER A 107 13.08 -3.55 32.04
N LEU A 108 12.89 -4.73 31.42
CA LEU A 108 13.60 -5.97 31.79
C LEU A 108 15.07 -5.95 31.35
N ALA A 109 15.38 -5.27 30.24
CA ALA A 109 16.73 -5.19 29.72
C ALA A 109 17.58 -4.14 30.45
N ASN A 110 16.94 -3.06 30.91
CA ASN A 110 17.61 -2.02 31.68
C ASN A 110 16.65 -1.42 32.74
N ALA A 111 16.77 -1.90 33.98
CA ALA A 111 15.97 -1.42 35.10
C ALA A 111 16.26 0.06 35.49
N SER A 112 17.34 0.66 34.99
CA SER A 112 17.66 2.07 35.20
C SER A 112 17.05 3.00 34.14
N ASP A 113 16.42 2.46 33.09
CA ASP A 113 15.68 3.25 32.11
C ASP A 113 14.32 3.67 32.70
N THR A 114 14.30 4.87 33.28
CA THR A 114 13.10 5.45 33.88
C THR A 114 11.98 5.74 32.88
N ALA A 115 12.27 5.86 31.57
CA ALA A 115 11.24 6.01 30.57
C ALA A 115 10.56 4.67 30.30
N ALA A 116 11.34 3.59 30.24
CA ALA A 116 10.80 2.24 30.12
C ALA A 116 10.06 1.78 31.40
N ALA A 117 10.44 2.27 32.58
CA ALA A 117 9.80 1.92 33.85
C ALA A 117 8.53 2.73 34.17
N ARG A 118 8.28 3.85 33.48
CA ARG A 118 7.10 4.72 33.65
C ARG A 118 6.02 4.50 32.60
N ALA A 119 6.36 3.82 31.50
CA ALA A 119 5.44 3.37 30.47
C ALA A 119 4.89 1.98 30.79
#